data_AF-A0A7J8K7X4-F1
#
_entry.id   AF-A0A7J8K7X4-F1
#
_cell.length_a   1.000
_cell.length_b   1.000
_cell.length_c   1.000
_cell.angle_alpha   90.00
_cell.angle_beta   90.00
_cell.angle_gamma   90.00
#
_symmetry.space_group_name_H-M   'P 1'
#
loop_
_entity.id
_entity.type
_entity.pdbx_description
1 polymer ?
#
loop_
_entity_poly.entity_id
_entity_poly.type
_entity_poly.pdbx_seq_one_letter_code
_entity_poly.pdbx_strand_id
1 'polypeptide(L)'
;MVHDPEPPKCATTTCPRPPTPLEDRAFSTFPSFGSMGAWLEALDLGRYKDSFTAAGYGSLEAVATMTAQDLASLGISSAEHREALLSGISALRARVLQLQGQGVQV
;
A
#
# COMPACT_ATOMS: atom_id res chain seq x y z
N MET A 1 -43.67 -30.45 -15.33
CA MET A 1 -42.99 -29.19 -14.94
C MET A 1 -41.72 -29.59 -14.23
N VAL A 2 -40.61 -29.68 -14.97
CA VAL A 2 -39.29 -30.00 -14.43
C VAL A 2 -38.24 -29.44 -15.40
N HIS A 3 -37.16 -28.94 -14.80
CA HIS A 3 -35.90 -28.44 -15.39
C HIS A 3 -35.93 -27.06 -16.09
N ASP A 4 -35.47 -26.07 -15.34
CA ASP A 4 -34.66 -24.96 -15.84
C ASP A 4 -33.20 -25.47 -16.03
N PRO A 5 -32.61 -25.38 -17.24
CA PRO A 5 -31.19 -25.63 -17.45
C PRO A 5 -30.38 -24.33 -17.46
N GLU A 6 -29.23 -24.36 -16.79
CA GLU A 6 -28.21 -23.30 -16.69
C GLU A 6 -27.87 -22.56 -18.01
N PRO A 7 -27.47 -21.28 -17.96
CA PRO A 7 -26.89 -20.60 -19.11
C PRO A 7 -25.41 -20.98 -19.30
N PRO A 8 -24.96 -21.33 -20.53
CA PRO A 8 -23.55 -21.52 -20.80
C PRO A 8 -22.94 -20.35 -21.62
N LYS A 9 -21.65 -20.12 -21.33
CA LYS A 9 -20.54 -19.63 -22.16
C LYS A 9 -20.00 -18.21 -21.96
N CYS A 10 -18.73 -18.23 -21.53
CA CYS A 10 -17.63 -17.33 -21.84
C CYS A 10 -17.74 -16.63 -23.21
N ALA A 11 -17.43 -15.33 -23.22
CA ALA A 11 -16.90 -14.64 -24.39
C ALA A 11 -15.48 -14.15 -24.07
N THR A 12 -14.49 -14.66 -24.81
CA THR A 12 -13.13 -14.12 -24.93
C THR A 12 -13.03 -13.35 -26.24
N THR A 13 -12.58 -12.10 -26.21
CA THR A 13 -12.06 -11.31 -27.36
C THR A 13 -11.30 -10.12 -26.76
N THR A 14 -9.98 -10.21 -26.59
CA THR A 14 -8.90 -9.77 -27.49
C THR A 14 -8.37 -8.35 -27.17
N CYS A 15 -7.05 -8.25 -26.94
CA CYS A 15 -6.29 -7.10 -26.42
C CYS A 15 -5.73 -6.18 -27.54
N PRO A 16 -5.37 -4.90 -27.27
CA PRO A 16 -3.93 -4.57 -27.17
C PRO A 16 -3.54 -3.39 -26.22
N ARG A 17 -2.54 -3.65 -25.34
CA ARG A 17 -1.40 -2.81 -24.82
C ARG A 17 -1.53 -1.27 -24.64
N PRO A 18 -0.77 -0.66 -23.70
CA PRO A 18 -0.37 -1.06 -22.35
C PRO A 18 -0.82 -0.03 -21.28
N PRO A 19 -1.15 -0.40 -20.03
CA PRO A 19 -0.96 0.55 -18.93
C PRO A 19 0.55 0.74 -18.79
N THR A 20 0.98 1.99 -18.81
CA THR A 20 2.35 2.47 -18.52
C THR A 20 3.12 1.52 -17.59
N PRO A 21 4.11 0.78 -18.11
CA PRO A 21 4.96 -0.07 -17.30
C PRO A 21 6.12 0.75 -16.76
N LEU A 22 6.04 1.22 -15.52
CA LEU A 22 7.17 1.08 -14.59
C LEU A 22 6.84 1.37 -13.13
N GLU A 23 5.78 2.14 -12.83
CA GLU A 23 5.65 2.69 -11.47
C GLU A 23 4.56 1.99 -10.65
N ASP A 24 3.58 1.34 -11.30
CA ASP A 24 2.41 0.76 -10.61
C ASP A 24 2.58 -0.71 -10.15
N ARG A 25 3.53 -1.44 -10.76
CA ARG A 25 3.68 -2.88 -10.49
C ARG A 25 4.47 -3.19 -9.21
N ALA A 26 5.30 -2.26 -8.74
CA ALA A 26 5.97 -2.39 -7.44
C ALA A 26 4.99 -2.20 -6.27
N PHE A 27 3.86 -1.52 -6.51
CA PHE A 27 2.84 -1.25 -5.49
C PHE A 27 1.73 -2.30 -5.45
N SER A 28 1.38 -2.95 -6.57
CA SER A 28 0.28 -3.93 -6.58
C SER A 28 0.54 -5.21 -5.76
N THR A 29 1.79 -5.51 -5.41
CA THR A 29 2.10 -6.45 -4.32
C THR A 29 2.22 -5.65 -3.04
N PHE A 30 1.20 -4.84 -2.73
CA PHE A 30 1.20 -4.14 -1.46
C PHE A 30 1.17 -5.24 -0.40
N PRO A 31 2.15 -5.20 0.46
CA PRO A 31 2.59 -6.36 1.18
C PRO A 31 1.64 -6.53 2.37
N SER A 32 1.33 -7.78 2.63
CA SER A 32 0.96 -8.23 3.97
C SER A 32 2.15 -8.02 4.93
N PHE A 33 2.71 -6.81 5.03
CA PHE A 33 3.80 -6.54 5.97
C PHE A 33 3.22 -6.46 7.36
N GLY A 34 3.71 -7.36 8.21
CA GLY A 34 3.42 -7.35 9.64
C GLY A 34 4.33 -6.42 10.44
N SER A 35 5.26 -5.68 9.81
CA SER A 35 6.22 -4.84 10.53
C SER A 35 6.72 -3.63 9.73
N MET A 36 7.07 -2.56 10.45
CA MET A 36 7.64 -1.31 9.92
C MET A 36 8.94 -1.54 9.14
N GLY A 37 9.80 -2.47 9.60
CA GLY A 37 11.04 -2.82 8.91
C GLY A 37 10.79 -3.39 7.50
N ALA A 38 9.81 -4.29 7.37
CA ALA A 38 9.49 -4.91 6.09
C ALA A 38 8.85 -3.89 5.12
N TRP A 39 8.03 -2.97 5.63
CA TRP A 39 7.48 -1.85 4.85
C TRP A 39 8.55 -0.93 4.28
N LEU A 40 9.55 -0.57 5.09
CA LEU A 40 10.68 0.21 4.61
C LEU A 40 11.51 -0.58 3.59
N GLU A 41 11.72 -1.88 3.80
CA GLU A 41 12.52 -2.72 2.90
C GLU A 41 11.92 -2.83 1.50
N ALA A 42 10.59 -2.90 1.36
CA ALA A 42 9.96 -2.91 0.04
C ALA A 42 9.96 -1.58 -0.70
N LEU A 43 10.04 -0.48 0.05
CA LEU A 43 10.22 0.84 -0.53
C LEU A 43 11.69 1.10 -0.87
N ASP A 44 12.60 0.16 -0.59
CA ASP A 44 14.06 0.34 -0.63
C ASP A 44 14.56 1.42 0.36
N LEU A 45 13.75 1.70 1.38
CA LEU A 45 13.98 2.71 2.42
C LEU A 45 14.37 2.07 3.76
N GLY A 46 14.75 0.80 3.77
CA GLY A 46 15.21 0.07 4.96
C GLY A 46 16.32 0.80 5.73
N ARG A 47 17.12 1.61 5.04
CA ARG A 47 18.16 2.46 5.63
C ARG A 47 17.65 3.56 6.58
N TYR A 48 16.38 3.94 6.46
CA TYR A 48 15.74 4.93 7.33
C TYR A 48 15.10 4.29 8.57
N LYS A 49 15.09 2.95 8.68
CA LYS A 49 14.45 2.22 9.79
C LYS A 49 14.94 2.69 11.16
N ASP A 50 16.23 2.93 11.31
CA ASP A 50 16.81 3.45 12.54
C ASP A 50 16.33 4.88 12.83
N SER A 51 16.18 5.73 11.81
CA SER A 51 15.61 7.08 11.96
C SER A 51 14.15 7.04 12.43
N PHE A 52 13.32 6.17 11.82
CA PHE A 52 11.93 5.98 12.25
C PHE A 52 11.85 5.46 13.69
N THR A 53 12.68 4.47 14.03
CA THR A 53 12.74 3.88 15.38
C THR A 53 13.19 4.92 16.42
N ALA A 54 14.22 5.71 16.10
CA ALA A 54 14.74 6.76 16.98
C ALA A 54 13.73 7.89 17.20
N ALA A 55 12.88 8.18 16.21
CA ALA A 55 11.79 9.14 16.34
C ALA A 55 10.54 8.56 17.04
N GLY A 56 10.54 7.28 17.42
CA GLY A 56 9.43 6.63 18.12
C GLY A 56 8.37 6.02 17.20
N TYR A 57 8.59 5.98 15.89
CA TYR A 57 7.70 5.31 14.93
C TYR A 57 7.99 3.81 14.88
N GLY A 58 7.68 3.09 15.97
CA GLY A 58 7.91 1.65 16.09
C GLY A 58 6.90 0.74 15.38
N SER A 59 5.74 1.29 15.02
CA SER A 59 4.58 0.53 14.51
C SER A 59 4.06 1.10 13.21
N LEU A 60 3.51 0.23 12.35
CA LEU A 60 2.87 0.66 11.09
C LEU A 60 1.71 1.63 11.30
N GLU A 61 1.01 1.53 12.43
CA GLU A 61 -0.04 2.49 12.81
C GLU A 61 0.52 3.89 13.05
N ALA A 62 1.66 4.01 13.75
CA ALA A 62 2.32 5.29 13.97
C ALA A 62 2.81 5.88 12.64
N VAL A 63 3.40 5.04 11.78
CA VAL A 63 3.82 5.43 10.42
C VAL A 63 2.63 5.87 9.56
N ALA A 64 1.47 5.21 9.67
CA ALA A 64 0.27 5.56 8.92
C ALA A 64 -0.28 6.96 9.26
N THR A 65 0.07 7.51 10.42
CA THR A 65 -0.30 8.88 10.82
C THR A 65 0.69 9.95 10.37
N MET A 66 1.84 9.55 9.82
CA MET A 66 2.88 10.49 9.43
C MET A 66 2.50 11.31 8.22
N THR A 67 2.94 12.56 8.22
CA THR A 67 2.75 13.51 7.12
C THR A 67 4.06 13.77 6.40
N ALA A 68 3.98 14.44 5.25
CA ALA A 68 5.17 14.90 4.52
C ALA A 68 6.11 15.76 5.39
N GLN A 69 5.56 16.46 6.39
CA GLN A 69 6.33 17.26 7.33
C GLN A 69 7.13 16.38 8.31
N ASP A 70 6.56 15.29 8.81
CA ASP A 70 7.26 14.36 9.70
C ASP A 70 8.42 13.67 8.97
N LEU A 71 8.19 13.28 7.71
CA LEU A 71 9.24 12.72 6.85
C LEU A 71 10.39 13.71 6.62
N ALA A 72 10.07 14.98 6.40
CA ALA A 72 11.09 16.03 6.29
C ALA A 72 11.85 16.21 7.61
N SER A 73 11.17 16.13 8.76
CA SER A 73 11.78 16.24 10.08
C SER A 73 12.70 15.04 10.42
N LEU A 74 12.43 13.87 9.85
CA LEU A 74 13.31 12.69 9.91
C LEU A 74 14.60 12.85 9.06
N GLY A 75 14.73 13.94 8.30
CA GLY A 75 15.85 14.15 7.38
C GLY A 75 15.64 13.52 6.00
N ILE A 76 14.41 13.09 5.67
CA ILE A 76 14.08 12.51 4.36
C ILE A 76 13.72 13.66 3.41
N SER A 77 14.75 14.27 2.83
CA SER A 77 14.60 15.43 1.94
C SER A 77 14.55 15.06 0.44
N SER A 78 14.81 13.79 0.10
CA SER A 78 14.75 13.31 -1.29
C SER A 78 13.29 13.25 -1.77
N ALA A 79 12.99 13.93 -2.87
CA ALA A 79 11.64 13.92 -3.44
C ALA A 79 11.16 12.50 -3.76
N GLU A 80 12.02 11.69 -4.39
CA GLU A 80 11.71 10.31 -4.78
C GLU A 80 11.37 9.43 -3.56
N HIS A 81 12.18 9.49 -2.49
CA HIS A 81 11.91 8.75 -1.26
C HIS A 81 10.63 9.23 -0.55
N ARG A 82 10.39 10.54 -0.58
CA ARG A 82 9.23 11.14 0.07
C ARG A 82 7.94 10.73 -0.63
N GLU A 83 7.92 10.70 -1.96
CA GLU A 83 6.79 10.17 -2.74
C GLU A 83 6.57 8.67 -2.45
N ALA A 84 7.64 7.87 -2.39
CA ALA A 84 7.55 6.44 -2.06
C ALA A 84 6.96 6.19 -0.66
N LEU A 85 7.40 6.97 0.35
CA LEU A 85 6.85 6.91 1.71
C LEU A 85 5.40 7.35 1.76
N LEU A 86 5.05 8.47 1.12
CA LEU A 86 3.68 8.98 1.09
C LEU A 86 2.72 7.99 0.42
N SER A 87 3.15 7.37 -0.68
CA SER A 87 2.42 6.28 -1.34
C SER A 87 2.20 5.10 -0.37
N GLY A 88 3.27 4.66 0.31
CA GLY A 88 3.21 3.58 1.30
C GLY A 88 2.32 3.91 2.51
N ILE A 89 2.35 5.15 3.00
CA ILE A 89 1.52 5.65 4.10
C ILE A 89 0.05 5.67 3.69
N SER A 90 -0.27 6.14 2.48
CA SER A 90 -1.64 6.08 1.94
C SER A 90 -2.17 4.65 1.87
N ALA A 91 -1.35 3.69 1.44
CA ALA A 91 -1.72 2.28 1.42
C ALA A 91 -1.93 1.71 2.84
N LEU A 92 -1.05 2.07 3.79
CA LEU A 92 -1.21 1.69 5.20
C LEU A 92 -2.52 2.25 5.78
N ARG A 93 -2.82 3.53 5.53
CA ARG A 93 -4.08 4.16 5.93
C ARG A 93 -5.28 3.43 5.34
N ALA A 94 -5.23 3.07 4.05
CA ALA A 94 -6.30 2.30 3.42
C ALA A 94 -6.54 0.96 4.13
N ARG A 95 -5.47 0.24 4.53
CA ARG A 95 -5.60 -1.01 5.31
C ARG A 95 -6.15 -0.78 6.72
N VAL A 96 -5.68 0.25 7.42
CA VAL A 96 -6.17 0.62 8.75
C VAL A 96 -7.66 0.98 8.69
N LEU A 97 -8.07 1.75 7.67
CA LEU A 97 -9.47 2.09 7.39
C LEU A 97 -10.32 0.84 7.07
N GLN A 98 -9.79 -0.12 6.31
CA GLN A 98 -10.48 -1.38 6.01
C GLN A 98 -10.71 -2.24 7.28
N LEU A 99 -9.72 -2.30 8.18
CA LEU A 99 -9.85 -3.01 9.46
C LEU A 99 -10.81 -2.30 10.42
N GLN A 100 -10.83 -0.96 10.41
CA GLN A 100 -11.77 -0.16 11.20
C GLN A 100 -13.18 -0.15 10.58
N GLY A 101 -13.31 -0.46 9.28
CA GLY A 101 -14.55 -0.44 8.50
C GLY A 101 -15.40 -1.72 8.55
N GLN A 102 -15.01 -2.76 9.30
CA GLN A 102 -15.87 -3.93 9.54
C GLN A 102 -17.01 -3.69 10.56
N GLY A 103 -17.29 -2.43 10.90
CA GLY A 103 -18.51 -2.04 11.60
C GLY A 103 -19.46 -1.31 10.67
N VAL A 104 -20.62 -1.91 10.40
CA VAL A 104 -21.81 -1.35 9.74
C VAL A 104 -21.85 -1.45 8.20
N GLN A 105 -22.31 -2.59 7.69
CA GLN A 105 -23.29 -2.55 6.60
C GLN A 105 -24.62 -2.98 7.22
N VAL A 106 -25.50 -2.00 7.45
CA VAL A 106 -26.92 -2.20 7.79
C VAL A 106 -27.76 -2.18 6.53
#